data_AF-A0A661K7U5-F1
#
_entry.id   AF-A0A661K7U5-F1
#
_cell.length_a   1.000
_cell.length_b   1.000
_cell.length_c   1.000
_cell.angle_alpha   90.00
_cell.angle_beta   90.00
_cell.angle_gamma   90.00
#
_symmetry.space_group_name_H-M   'P 1'
#
loop_
_entity.id
_entity.type
_entity.pdbx_description
1 polymer ?
#
loop_
_entity_poly.entity_id
_entity_poly.type
_entity_poly.pdbx_seq_one_letter_code
_entity_poly.pdbx_strand_id
1 'polypeptide(L)' 'IRIRKEGVEEFLEADTVIIATGNVKDDALTHQWKSLVQEFFIIGDCREPGDALRAIREGFEIGATI' A
#
# COMPACT_ATOMS: atom_id res chain seq x y z
N ILE A 1 -19.37 -15.98 8.55
CA ILE A 1 -17.89 -16.10 8.68
C ILE A 1 -17.55 -16.64 10.07
N ARG A 2 -16.58 -17.55 10.19
CA ARG A 2 -16.08 -17.97 11.50
C ARG A 2 -14.96 -17.02 11.93
N ILE A 3 -15.06 -16.46 13.13
CA ILE A 3 -14.04 -15.60 13.72
C ILE A 3 -13.56 -16.19 15.03
N ARG A 4 -12.37 -15.79 15.47
CA ARG A 4 -11.89 -16.04 16.82
C ARG A 4 -11.81 -14.72 17.57
N LYS A 5 -12.61 -14.56 18.61
CA LYS A 5 -12.65 -13.37 19.45
C LYS A 5 -12.38 -13.80 20.90
N GLU A 6 -11.41 -13.16 21.54
CA GLU A 6 -11.05 -13.45 22.94
C GLU A 6 -10.74 -14.95 23.19
N GLY A 7 -10.20 -15.64 22.19
CA GLY A 7 -9.88 -17.07 22.24
C GLY A 7 -11.05 -18.02 21.91
N VAL A 8 -12.28 -17.52 21.85
CA VAL A 8 -13.49 -18.29 21.52
C VAL A 8 -13.77 -18.23 20.01
N GLU A 9 -14.19 -19.36 19.43
CA GLU A 9 -14.62 -19.41 18.03
C GLU A 9 -16.12 -19.12 17.93
N GLU A 10 -16.49 -18.15 17.09
CA GLU A 10 -17.87 -17.68 16.91
C GLU A 10 -18.23 -17.65 15.43
N PHE A 11 -19.50 -17.89 15.11
CA PHE A 11 -20.03 -17.70 13.77
C PHE A 11 -20.79 -16.38 13.68
N LEU A 12 -20.35 -15.51 12.77
CA LEU A 12 -21.05 -14.28 12.42
C LEU A 12 -21.82 -14.47 11.12
N GLU A 13 -23.15 -14.34 11.19
CA GLU A 13 -24.02 -14.30 10.02
C GLU A 13 -23.94 -12.91 9.37
N ALA A 14 -23.77 -12.86 8.05
CA ALA A 14 -23.72 -11.63 7.27
C ALA A 14 -24.01 -11.94 5.79
N ASP A 15 -24.72 -11.04 5.12
CA ASP A 15 -24.96 -11.13 3.67
C ASP A 15 -23.70 -10.80 2.86
N THR A 16 -22.82 -9.96 3.39
CA THR A 16 -21.58 -9.52 2.74
C THR A 16 -20.46 -9.34 3.75
N VAL A 17 -19.25 -9.71 3.36
CA VAL A 17 -18.03 -9.52 4.15
C VAL A 17 -17.03 -8.71 3.35
N ILE A 18 -16.56 -7.60 3.92
CA ILE A 18 -15.52 -6.74 3.33
C ILE A 18 -14.19 -7.06 4.02
N ILE A 19 -13.17 -7.42 3.23
CA ILE A 19 -11.82 -7.68 3.74
C ILE A 19 -11.00 -6.40 3.57
N ALA A 20 -10.72 -5.71 4.69
CA ALA A 20 -9.97 -4.46 4.72
C ALA A 20 -8.70 -4.58 5.61
N THR A 21 -7.92 -5.65 5.41
CA THR A 21 -6.75 -5.98 6.25
C THR A 21 -5.50 -5.15 5.95
N GLY A 22 -5.59 -4.18 5.05
CA GLY A 22 -4.48 -3.34 4.60
C GLY A 22 -4.29 -3.39 3.09
N ASN A 23 -3.23 -2.72 2.63
CA ASN A 23 -2.87 -2.60 1.23
C ASN A 23 -1.55 -3.32 0.95
N VAL A 24 -1.36 -3.75 -0.29
CA VAL A 24 -0.09 -4.26 -0.81
C VAL A 24 0.42 -3.23 -1.81
N LYS A 25 1.74 -2.97 -1.85
CA LYS A 25 2.32 -2.07 -2.84
C LYS A 25 2.01 -2.56 -4.26
N ASP A 26 1.71 -1.63 -5.15
CA ASP A 26 1.65 -1.88 -6.59
C ASP A 26 2.87 -1.25 -7.26
N ASP A 27 3.86 -2.09 -7.55
CA ASP A 27 5.16 -1.69 -8.11
C ASP A 27 5.48 -2.42 -9.42
N ALA A 28 4.45 -2.91 -10.12
CA ALA A 28 4.60 -3.77 -11.31
C ALA A 28 5.41 -3.13 -12.45
N LEU A 29 5.35 -1.80 -12.57
CA LEU A 29 6.01 -1.07 -13.65
C LEU A 29 7.45 -0.64 -13.33
N THR A 30 7.87 -0.75 -12.08
CA THR A 30 9.13 -0.18 -11.56
C THR A 30 10.35 -0.58 -12.39
N HIS A 31 10.47 -1.87 -12.70
CA HIS A 31 11.59 -2.39 -13.50
C HIS A 31 11.56 -1.94 -14.96
N GLN A 32 10.36 -1.74 -15.53
CA GLN A 32 10.19 -1.33 -16.92
C GLN A 32 10.59 0.13 -17.12
N TRP A 33 10.22 1.01 -16.19
CA TRP A 33 10.59 2.44 -16.29
C TRP A 33 12.04 2.70 -15.96
N LYS A 34 12.58 2.00 -14.94
CA LYS A 34 13.98 2.18 -14.51
C LYS A 34 15.00 1.93 -15.63
N SER A 35 14.68 1.10 -16.62
CA SER A 35 15.59 0.83 -17.75
C SER A 35 15.51 1.84 -18.89
N LEU A 36 14.51 2.72 -18.91
CA LEU A 36 14.24 3.65 -20.02
C LEU A 36 14.77 5.06 -19.78
N VAL A 37 15.11 5.42 -18.54
CA VAL A 37 15.49 6.78 -18.16
C VAL A 37 16.75 6.78 -17.31
N GLN A 38 17.48 7.91 -17.32
CA GLN A 38 18.69 8.07 -16.52
C GLN A 38 18.40 8.16 -15.02
N GLU A 39 17.29 8.82 -14.65
CA GLU A 39 16.86 9.01 -13.27
C GLU A 39 15.42 8.54 -13.07
N PHE A 40 15.21 7.72 -12.05
CA PHE A 40 13.91 7.13 -11.73
C PHE A 40 13.76 6.97 -10.22
N PHE A 41 12.65 7.49 -9.67
CA PHE A 41 12.36 7.47 -8.24
C PHE A 41 11.02 6.78 -7.97
N ILE A 42 10.96 6.03 -6.87
CA ILE A 42 9.74 5.36 -6.38
C ILE A 42 9.38 6.05 -5.07
N ILE A 43 8.13 6.53 -4.93
CA ILE A 43 7.65 7.28 -3.76
C ILE A 43 6.22 6.88 -3.42
N GLY A 44 5.79 7.09 -2.18
CA GLY A 44 4.42 6.82 -1.74
C GLY A 44 4.09 5.33 -1.72
N ASP A 45 2.81 4.99 -1.92
CA ASP A 45 2.30 3.63 -1.67
C ASP A 45 2.87 2.56 -2.62
N CYS A 46 3.30 2.94 -3.83
CA CYS A 46 3.98 2.01 -4.72
C CYS A 46 5.39 1.64 -4.22
N ARG A 47 5.99 2.47 -3.36
CA ARG A 47 7.20 2.13 -2.62
C ARG A 47 6.86 1.26 -1.42
N GLU A 48 5.93 1.74 -0.60
CA GLU A 48 5.48 1.09 0.63
C GLU A 48 4.13 1.69 1.05
N PRO A 49 3.07 0.87 1.25
CA PRO A 49 1.75 1.38 1.61
C PRO A 49 1.79 2.17 2.93
N GLY A 50 1.15 3.32 2.95
CA GLY A 50 1.10 4.19 4.12
C GLY A 50 -0.09 5.13 4.10
N ASP A 51 0.05 6.23 4.82
CA ASP A 51 -0.93 7.31 4.80
C ASP A 51 -0.59 8.36 3.73
N ALA A 52 -1.58 9.20 3.43
CA ALA A 52 -1.44 10.27 2.46
C ALA A 52 -0.34 11.28 2.84
N LEU A 53 -0.13 11.55 4.13
CA LEU A 53 0.86 12.52 4.59
C LEU A 53 2.29 12.06 4.30
N ARG A 54 2.56 10.76 4.45
CA ARG A 54 3.82 10.13 4.06
C ARG A 54 4.04 10.27 2.56
N ALA A 55 3.05 9.92 1.73
CA ALA A 55 3.18 10.01 0.27
C ALA A 55 3.46 11.46 -0.19
N ILE A 56 2.76 12.44 0.39
CA ILE A 56 2.97 13.87 0.10
C ILE A 56 4.39 14.30 0.50
N ARG A 57 4.83 13.93 1.71
CA ARG A 57 6.16 14.27 2.20
C ARG A 57 7.25 13.67 1.31
N GLU A 58 7.15 12.39 0.96
CA GLU A 58 8.13 11.72 0.09
C GLU A 58 8.20 12.39 -1.28
N GLY A 59 7.05 12.77 -1.85
CA GLY A 59 7.01 13.52 -3.10
C GLY A 59 7.69 14.88 -3.01
N PHE A 60 7.47 15.62 -1.93
CA PHE A 60 8.14 16.90 -1.69
C PHE A 60 9.66 16.74 -1.52
N GLU A 61 10.09 15.77 -0.69
CA GLU A 61 11.50 15.51 -0.42
C GLU A 61 12.27 15.17 -1.71
N ILE A 62 11.74 14.27 -2.55
CA ILE A 62 12.37 13.96 -3.84
C ILE A 62 12.32 15.15 -4.78
N GLY A 63 11.16 15.81 -4.91
CA GLY A 63 11.00 16.97 -5.80
C GLY A 63 11.93 18.13 -5.46
N ALA A 64 12.32 18.29 -4.19
CA ALA A 64 13.26 19.31 -3.75
C ALA A 64 14.74 18.97 -4.01
N THR A 65 15.05 17.76 -4.48
CA THR A 65 16.41 17.29 -4.77
C THR A 65 16.76 17.24 -6.26
N ILE A 66 15.77 17.47 -7.13
CA ILE A 66 15.89 17.50 -8.60
C ILE A 66 16.13 18.95 -9.05
#